data_AF-A0A2T2PX05-F1
#
_entry.id   AF-A0A2T2PX05-F1
#
_cell.length_a   1.000
_cell.length_b   1.000
_cell.length_c   1.000
_cell.angle_alpha   90.00
_cell.angle_beta   90.00
_cell.angle_gamma   90.00
#
_symmetry.space_group_name_H-M   'P 1'
#
loop_
_entity.id
_entity.type
_entity.pdbx_description
1 polymer ?
#
loop_
_entity_poly.entity_id
_entity_poly.type
_entity_poly.pdbx_seq_one_letter_code
_entity_poly.pdbx_strand_id
1 'polypeptide(L)'
;MRFGALGGAVMTLAGALGFGLASPSLCFAQTEPEPSVNDYLPPSEPEVTRDEWRQRIEDARRRAKEASRERREHPELYKPVPEDPDLVATERLLRDDSLQRGDIVTTKKGMFVYQGRSGQPRRDQDFVPVNPKPVR
;
A
#
# COMPACT_ATOMS: atom_id res chain seq x y z
N MET A 1 59.68 14.12 25.17
CA MET A 1 59.30 15.29 25.98
C MET A 1 57.81 15.53 25.81
N ARG A 2 57.07 15.63 26.93
CA ARG A 2 55.67 16.11 27.10
C ARG A 2 54.58 15.25 26.42
N PHE A 3 53.84 14.38 27.11
CA PHE A 3 52.81 14.55 28.17
C PHE A 3 51.56 15.35 27.78
N GLY A 4 50.40 14.72 28.03
CA GLY A 4 49.09 15.33 28.24
C GLY A 4 48.08 14.96 27.16
N ALA A 5 46.85 14.51 27.43
CA ALA A 5 46.09 14.23 28.65
C ALA A 5 44.87 13.40 28.15
N LEU A 6 44.54 12.25 28.74
CA LEU A 6 43.58 12.07 29.84
C LEU A 6 42.18 12.64 29.58
N GLY A 7 41.18 11.77 29.74
CA GLY A 7 39.76 12.09 29.87
C GLY A 7 38.94 11.06 29.10
N GLY A 8 38.53 9.94 29.69
CA GLY A 8 37.56 9.89 30.79
C GLY A 8 36.19 9.61 30.15
N ALA A 9 35.76 8.36 30.04
CA ALA A 9 35.09 7.57 31.08
C ALA A 9 33.56 7.82 31.15
N VAL A 10 32.85 6.70 31.27
CA VAL A 10 31.55 6.51 31.97
C VAL A 10 30.30 6.89 31.15
N MET A 11 29.58 5.89 30.60
CA MET A 11 28.43 5.18 31.21
C MET A 11 27.25 6.10 31.56
N THR A 12 26.16 6.01 30.80
CA THR A 12 24.82 6.06 31.40
C THR A 12 23.81 5.32 30.54
N LEU A 13 23.26 4.27 31.16
CA LEU A 13 22.06 3.54 30.78
C LEU A 13 20.84 4.46 30.92
N ALA A 14 19.92 4.46 29.96
CA ALA A 14 18.54 4.85 30.22
C ALA A 14 17.63 4.05 29.30
N GLY A 15 17.07 2.97 29.85
CA GLY A 15 15.94 2.28 29.25
C GLY A 15 14.67 3.10 29.43
N ALA A 16 13.81 3.08 28.42
CA ALA A 16 12.38 3.28 28.59
C ALA A 16 11.65 2.37 27.60
N LEU A 17 10.97 1.37 28.16
CA LEU A 17 9.91 0.62 27.51
C LEU A 17 8.80 1.58 27.09
N GLY A 18 8.38 1.50 25.83
CA GLY A 18 7.22 2.18 25.29
C GLY A 18 6.58 1.35 24.20
N PHE A 19 5.59 0.54 24.58
CA PHE A 19 4.66 -0.10 23.65
C PHE A 19 3.79 0.97 22.98
N GLY A 20 3.57 0.85 21.67
CA GLY A 20 2.31 1.28 21.05
C GLY A 20 2.33 2.47 20.09
N LEU A 21 2.19 2.10 18.82
CA LEU A 21 1.37 2.73 17.76
C LEU A 21 1.81 4.03 17.10
N ALA A 22 1.56 3.99 15.78
CA ALA A 22 1.64 5.02 14.77
C ALA A 22 3.07 5.40 14.35
N SER A 23 3.55 4.78 13.27
CA SER A 23 4.44 5.50 12.36
C SER A 23 3.65 6.69 11.82
N PRO A 24 3.96 7.94 12.19
CA PRO A 24 3.60 9.01 11.30
C PRO A 24 4.51 8.80 10.09
N SER A 25 3.93 8.50 8.93
CA SER A 25 4.61 8.78 7.67
C SER A 25 4.85 10.29 7.65
N LEU A 26 5.93 10.73 8.30
CA LEU A 26 6.47 12.07 8.14
C LEU A 26 6.82 12.14 6.65
N CYS A 27 5.89 12.70 5.89
CA CYS A 27 6.15 13.05 4.51
C CYS A 27 7.21 14.14 4.58
N PHE A 28 8.47 13.72 4.49
CA PHE A 28 9.59 14.61 4.32
C PHE A 28 9.40 15.21 2.93
N ALA A 29 8.84 16.42 2.86
CA ALA A 29 8.97 17.22 1.66
C ALA A 29 10.48 17.42 1.48
N GLN A 30 11.05 16.73 0.50
CA GLN A 30 12.45 16.95 0.10
C GLN A 30 12.52 18.42 -0.27
N THR A 31 13.29 19.21 0.48
CA THR A 31 13.73 20.51 0.00
C THR A 31 14.70 20.20 -1.13
N GLU A 32 14.19 20.16 -2.37
CA GLU A 32 15.04 20.02 -3.55
C GLU A 32 16.14 21.09 -3.45
N PRO A 33 17.42 20.71 -3.51
CA PRO A 33 18.49 21.69 -3.51
C PRO A 33 18.27 22.66 -4.68
N GLU A 34 18.45 23.96 -4.43
CA GLU A 34 18.41 24.98 -5.47
C GLU A 34 19.31 24.53 -6.63
N PRO A 35 18.80 24.54 -7.89
CA PRO A 35 19.55 24.00 -9.01
C PRO A 35 20.87 24.76 -9.15
N SER A 36 21.95 24.00 -9.16
CA SER A 36 23.30 24.50 -9.41
C SER A 36 23.40 24.95 -10.87
N VAL A 37 24.32 25.88 -11.15
CA VAL A 37 24.67 26.26 -12.52
C VAL A 37 25.03 25.04 -13.38
N ASN A 38 25.59 23.99 -12.76
CA ASN A 38 25.91 22.74 -13.44
C ASN A 38 24.68 21.94 -13.89
N ASP A 39 23.52 22.11 -13.26
CA ASP A 39 22.29 21.38 -13.62
C ASP A 39 21.66 21.92 -14.92
N TYR A 40 22.08 23.10 -15.34
CA TYR A 40 21.71 23.71 -16.62
C TYR A 40 22.69 23.39 -17.76
N LEU A 41 23.81 22.74 -17.45
CA LEU A 41 24.77 22.32 -18.47
C LEU A 41 24.34 20.96 -19.04
N PRO A 42 24.34 20.80 -20.37
CA PRO A 42 24.12 19.49 -20.96
C PRO A 42 25.22 18.55 -20.47
N PRO A 43 24.88 17.30 -20.07
CA PRO A 43 25.87 16.29 -19.72
C PRO A 43 26.93 16.19 -20.82
N SER A 44 28.21 16.21 -20.42
CA SER A 44 29.34 16.16 -21.36
C SER A 44 29.43 14.83 -22.11
N GLU A 45 28.85 13.77 -21.54
CA GLU A 45 28.70 12.46 -22.16
C GLU A 45 27.26 12.00 -22.01
N PRO A 46 26.68 11.30 -23.01
CA PRO A 46 25.38 10.68 -22.85
C PRO A 46 25.46 9.63 -21.74
N GLU A 47 24.51 9.64 -20.80
CA GLU A 47 24.43 8.68 -19.67
C GLU A 47 24.44 7.21 -20.11
N VAL A 48 24.05 6.96 -21.36
CA VAL A 48 23.97 5.64 -21.98
C VAL A 48 24.50 5.76 -23.39
N THR A 49 25.44 4.90 -23.75
CA THR A 49 25.90 4.83 -25.13
C THR A 49 24.77 4.31 -26.04
N ARG A 50 24.84 4.65 -27.32
CA ARG A 50 23.83 4.20 -28.30
C ARG A 50 23.68 2.68 -28.34
N ASP A 51 24.79 1.96 -28.22
CA ASP A 51 24.80 0.51 -28.30
C ASP A 51 24.19 -0.13 -27.04
N GLU A 52 24.49 0.40 -25.85
CA GLU A 52 23.85 -0.03 -24.61
C GLU A 52 22.35 0.23 -24.63
N TRP A 53 21.92 1.39 -25.13
CA TRP A 53 20.50 1.68 -25.29
C TRP A 53 19.83 0.68 -26.23
N ARG A 54 20.46 0.40 -27.38
CA ARG A 54 19.95 -0.58 -28.34
C ARG A 54 19.85 -1.98 -27.72
N GLN A 55 20.87 -2.38 -26.96
CA GLN A 55 20.86 -3.65 -26.25
C GLN A 55 19.71 -3.72 -25.24
N ARG A 56 19.47 -2.66 -24.46
CA ARG A 56 18.34 -2.60 -23.51
C ARG A 56 16.98 -2.72 -24.21
N ILE A 57 16.82 -2.11 -25.39
CA ILE A 57 15.60 -2.21 -26.18
C ILE A 57 15.38 -3.65 -26.66
N GLU A 58 16.41 -4.29 -27.21
CA GLU A 58 16.30 -5.68 -27.67
C GLU A 58 16.05 -6.66 -26.51
N ASP A 59 16.70 -6.45 -25.37
CA ASP A 59 16.45 -7.24 -24.15
C ASP A 59 15.03 -7.05 -23.62
N ALA A 60 14.52 -5.81 -23.62
CA ALA A 60 13.14 -5.52 -23.24
C ALA A 60 12.14 -6.20 -24.20
N ARG A 61 12.42 -6.16 -25.50
CA ARG A 61 11.61 -6.82 -26.51
C ARG A 61 11.63 -8.34 -26.34
N ARG A 62 12.78 -8.94 -26.03
CA ARG A 62 12.91 -10.36 -25.74
C ARG A 62 12.06 -10.75 -24.53
N ARG A 63 12.19 -10.03 -23.42
CA ARG A 63 11.39 -10.27 -22.19
C ARG A 63 9.89 -10.15 -22.45
N ALA A 64 9.46 -9.15 -23.22
CA ALA A 64 8.06 -8.97 -23.56
C ALA A 64 7.50 -10.15 -24.39
N LYS A 65 8.29 -10.65 -25.35
CA LYS A 65 7.92 -11.83 -26.14
C LYS A 65 7.82 -13.09 -25.28
N GLU A 66 8.78 -13.29 -24.38
CA GLU A 66 8.79 -14.43 -23.46
C GLU A 66 7.56 -14.40 -22.53
N ALA A 67 7.27 -13.25 -21.91
CA ALA A 67 6.08 -13.10 -21.07
C ALA A 67 4.77 -13.29 -21.86
N SER A 68 4.71 -12.82 -23.11
CA SER A 68 3.56 -13.08 -23.96
C SER A 68 3.42 -14.55 -24.32
N ARG A 69 4.52 -15.28 -24.51
CA ARG A 69 4.50 -16.71 -24.81
C ARG A 69 4.07 -17.50 -23.57
N GLU A 70 4.67 -17.21 -22.41
CA GLU A 70 4.29 -17.79 -21.12
C GLU A 70 2.80 -17.62 -20.84
N ARG A 71 2.24 -16.42 -21.05
CA ARG A 71 0.79 -16.17 -20.88
C ARG A 71 -0.10 -16.99 -21.83
N ARG A 72 0.39 -17.34 -23.02
CA ARG A 72 -0.33 -18.18 -23.98
C ARG A 72 -0.22 -19.66 -23.65
N GLU A 73 0.94 -20.08 -23.15
CA GLU A 73 1.23 -21.46 -22.75
C GLU A 73 0.57 -21.81 -21.40
N HIS A 74 0.46 -20.82 -20.50
CA HIS A 74 -0.08 -20.95 -19.15
C HIS A 74 -1.22 -19.97 -18.86
N PRO A 75 -2.32 -19.99 -19.62
CA PRO A 75 -3.42 -19.06 -19.40
C PRO A 75 -4.03 -19.20 -17.99
N GLU A 76 -3.99 -20.38 -17.38
CA GLU A 76 -4.47 -20.66 -16.03
C GLU A 76 -3.78 -19.84 -14.93
N LEU A 77 -2.50 -19.52 -15.07
CA LEU A 77 -1.75 -18.73 -14.08
C LEU A 77 -2.16 -17.25 -14.07
N TYR A 78 -2.79 -16.78 -15.15
CA TYR A 78 -3.18 -15.38 -15.34
C TYR A 78 -4.68 -15.16 -15.36
N LYS A 79 -5.49 -16.20 -15.12
CA LYS A 79 -6.93 -16.03 -14.93
C LYS A 79 -7.16 -15.30 -13.60
N PRO A 80 -7.94 -14.21 -13.59
CA PRO A 80 -8.44 -13.65 -12.34
C PRO A 80 -9.16 -14.74 -11.55
N VAL A 81 -8.98 -14.75 -10.24
CA VAL A 81 -9.68 -15.70 -9.36
C VAL A 81 -11.18 -15.45 -9.53
N PRO A 82 -11.99 -16.47 -9.86
CA PRO A 82 -13.44 -16.32 -9.90
C PRO A 82 -13.94 -15.98 -8.50
N GLU A 83 -14.41 -14.75 -8.32
CA GLU A 83 -15.10 -14.33 -7.09
C GLU A 83 -16.58 -14.72 -7.18
N ASP A 84 -17.17 -15.17 -6.07
CA ASP A 84 -18.62 -15.42 -6.00
C ASP A 84 -19.34 -14.07 -6.21
N PRO A 85 -20.19 -13.94 -7.26
CA PRO A 85 -20.85 -12.67 -7.58
C PRO A 85 -21.67 -12.14 -6.41
N ASP A 86 -22.22 -13.03 -5.58
CA ASP A 86 -23.00 -12.62 -4.43
C ASP A 86 -22.12 -12.16 -3.27
N LEU A 87 -20.91 -12.68 -3.11
CA LEU A 87 -19.95 -12.13 -2.15
C LEU A 87 -19.58 -10.69 -2.55
N VAL A 88 -19.24 -10.47 -3.82
CA VAL A 88 -18.94 -9.14 -4.36
C VAL A 88 -20.12 -8.17 -4.18
N ALA A 89 -21.34 -8.63 -4.45
CA ALA A 89 -22.55 -7.84 -4.24
C ALA A 89 -22.72 -7.48 -2.75
N THR A 90 -22.51 -8.42 -1.83
CA THR A 90 -22.60 -8.13 -0.39
C THR A 90 -21.53 -7.15 0.08
N GLU A 91 -20.28 -7.28 -0.37
CA GLU A 91 -19.22 -6.34 -0.01
C GLU A 91 -19.48 -4.94 -0.54
N ARG A 92 -19.94 -4.82 -1.78
CA ARG A 92 -20.33 -3.53 -2.38
C ARG A 92 -21.45 -2.88 -1.59
N LEU A 93 -22.49 -3.65 -1.24
CA LEU A 93 -23.64 -3.15 -0.49
C LEU A 93 -23.23 -2.67 0.92
N LEU A 94 -22.38 -3.43 1.63
CA LEU A 94 -21.89 -3.02 2.95
C LEU A 94 -21.03 -1.75 2.88
N ARG A 95 -20.34 -1.52 1.76
CA ARG A 95 -19.50 -0.35 1.50
C ARG A 95 -20.21 0.81 0.76
N ASP A 96 -21.50 0.70 0.47
CA ASP A 96 -22.24 1.70 -0.33
C ASP A 96 -22.52 3.00 0.44
N ASP A 97 -21.71 4.04 0.28
CA ASP A 97 -21.77 5.32 1.02
C ASP A 97 -23.15 6.00 1.11
N SER A 98 -24.12 5.63 0.26
CA SER A 98 -25.49 6.15 0.32
C SER A 98 -26.31 5.65 1.52
N LEU A 99 -25.96 4.50 2.09
CA LEU A 99 -26.66 3.86 3.20
C LEU A 99 -26.80 4.78 4.43
N GLN A 100 -28.05 4.99 4.84
CA GLN A 100 -28.43 5.84 5.96
C GLN A 100 -28.74 5.02 7.21
N ARG A 101 -28.53 5.63 8.37
CA ARG A 101 -28.87 5.01 9.65
C ARG A 101 -30.34 4.60 9.67
N GLY A 102 -30.60 3.32 9.92
CA GLY A 102 -31.93 2.73 9.92
C GLY A 102 -32.24 1.90 8.67
N ASP A 103 -31.44 2.00 7.62
CA ASP A 103 -31.60 1.20 6.41
C ASP A 103 -31.42 -0.29 6.70
N ILE A 104 -32.21 -1.12 6.02
CA ILE A 104 -32.16 -2.57 6.13
C ILE A 104 -31.35 -3.13 4.95
N VAL A 105 -30.33 -3.89 5.28
CA VAL A 105 -29.40 -4.52 4.35
C VAL A 105 -29.65 -6.02 4.34
N THR A 106 -30.03 -6.55 3.18
CA THR A 106 -30.24 -8.00 2.98
C THR A 106 -29.05 -8.58 2.24
N THR A 107 -28.35 -9.51 2.89
CA THR A 107 -27.17 -10.20 2.35
C THR A 107 -27.38 -11.71 2.43
N LYS A 108 -26.53 -12.50 1.76
CA LYS A 108 -26.47 -13.95 1.95
C LYS A 108 -26.23 -14.37 3.41
N LYS A 109 -25.56 -13.53 4.21
CA LYS A 109 -25.28 -13.78 5.63
C LYS A 109 -26.51 -13.56 6.52
N GLY A 110 -27.52 -12.85 6.02
CA GLY A 110 -28.72 -12.48 6.75
C GLY A 110 -29.12 -11.04 6.52
N MET A 111 -30.08 -10.59 7.33
CA MET A 111 -30.65 -9.26 7.27
C MET A 111 -30.17 -8.41 8.46
N PHE A 112 -29.65 -7.22 8.17
CA PHE A 112 -29.02 -6.33 9.13
C PHE A 112 -29.63 -4.93 9.05
N VAL A 113 -29.64 -4.19 10.16
CA VAL A 113 -29.93 -2.76 10.19
C VAL A 113 -28.61 -2.00 10.27
N TYR A 114 -28.42 -1.02 9.40
CA TYR A 114 -27.25 -0.14 9.47
C TYR A 114 -27.44 0.93 10.55
N GLN A 115 -26.50 1.01 11.48
CA GLN A 115 -26.50 1.95 12.60
C GLN A 115 -25.32 2.92 12.58
N GLY A 116 -24.49 2.87 11.54
CA GLY A 116 -23.29 3.71 11.41
C GLY A 116 -23.61 5.20 11.31
N ARG A 117 -22.61 6.03 11.59
CA ARG A 117 -22.70 7.49 11.55
C ARG A 117 -22.30 8.01 10.17
N SER A 118 -23.08 8.95 9.63
CA SER A 118 -22.74 9.64 8.38
C SER A 118 -21.37 10.33 8.49
N GLY A 119 -20.48 10.08 7.53
CA GLY A 119 -19.15 10.69 7.48
C GLY A 119 -18.07 9.97 8.31
N GLN A 120 -18.37 8.83 8.94
CA GLN A 120 -17.35 7.94 9.49
C GLN A 120 -17.13 6.72 8.59
N PRO A 121 -15.89 6.17 8.52
CA PRO A 121 -15.63 4.93 7.82
C PRO A 121 -16.48 3.80 8.41
N ARG A 122 -17.13 3.04 7.53
CA ARG A 122 -18.03 1.95 7.94
C ARG A 122 -17.27 0.79 8.55
N ARG A 123 -17.89 0.19 9.56
CA ARG A 123 -17.34 -0.96 10.28
C ARG A 123 -18.39 -2.06 10.30
N ASP A 124 -17.93 -3.30 10.39
CA ASP A 124 -18.82 -4.46 10.51
C ASP A 124 -19.77 -4.36 11.72
N GLN A 125 -19.33 -3.66 12.78
CA GLN A 125 -20.10 -3.39 14.00
C GLN A 125 -21.33 -2.50 13.77
N ASP A 126 -21.36 -1.74 12.66
CA ASP A 126 -22.48 -0.88 12.31
C ASP A 126 -23.67 -1.69 11.79
N PHE A 127 -23.51 -2.97 11.48
CA PHE A 127 -24.55 -3.83 10.91
C PHE A 127 -25.11 -4.77 11.98
N VAL A 128 -26.29 -4.45 12.51
CA VAL A 128 -26.92 -5.20 13.60
C VAL A 128 -27.96 -6.18 13.04
N PRO A 129 -27.90 -7.49 13.34
CA PRO A 129 -28.89 -8.47 12.84
C PRO A 129 -30.32 -8.11 13.27
N VAL A 130 -31.27 -8.15 12.34
CA VAL A 130 -32.70 -7.88 12.64
C VAL A 130 -33.33 -8.98 13.51
N ASN A 131 -32.83 -10.21 13.38
CA ASN A 131 -33.30 -11.34 14.16
C ASN A 131 -32.09 -12.16 14.61
N PRO A 132 -31.54 -11.91 15.82
CA PRO A 132 -30.41 -12.68 16.31
C PRO A 132 -30.86 -14.13 16.47
N LYS A 133 -30.29 -15.04 15.67
CA LYS A 133 -30.47 -16.48 15.95
C LYS A 133 -29.86 -16.72 17.34
N PRO A 134 -30.60 -17.33 18.28
CA PRO A 134 -30.04 -17.65 19.59
C PRO A 134 -28.87 -18.61 19.37
N VAL A 135 -27.68 -18.19 19.81
CA VAL A 135 -26.51 -19.06 19.89
C VAL A 135 -26.85 -20.10 20.95
N ARG A 136 -26.99 -21.36 20.54
CA ARG A 136 -27.23 -22.50 21.44
C ARG A 136 -25.99 -23.35 21.54
#